data_AF-Q74KH0-F1
#
_entry.id   AF-Q74KH0-F1
#
_cell.length_a   1.000
_cell.length_b   1.000
_cell.length_c   1.000
_cell.angle_alpha   90.00
_cell.angle_beta   90.00
_cell.angle_gamma   90.00
#
_symmetry.space_group_name_H-M   'P 1'
#
loop_
_entity.id
_entity.type
_entity.pdbx_description
1 polymer ?
#
loop_
_entity_poly.entity_id
_entity_poly.type
_entity_poly.pdbx_seq_one_letter_code
_entity_poly.pdbx_strand_id
1 'polypeptide(L)'
;MKNELAQVLNDFISLAKTHYDRKGNEYLLEQLEIALDKTNNNVQDAVNEARTTYQNVNTICLVNHLHLEKDEEALLEKIKEISMSKGWLGGLNSWNTTNTWPGR
;
A
#
# COMPACT_ATOMS: atom_id res chain seq x y z
N MET A 1 -9.48 -8.95 6.23
CA MET A 1 -9.28 -8.02 5.09
C MET A 1 -9.59 -6.56 5.42
N LYS A 2 -10.84 -6.06 5.52
CA LYS A 2 -11.05 -4.62 5.86
C LYS A 2 -10.43 -4.24 7.20
N ASN A 3 -10.84 -4.91 8.28
CA ASN A 3 -10.35 -4.62 9.64
C ASN A 3 -8.84 -4.82 9.77
N GLU A 4 -8.31 -5.78 9.01
CA GLU A 4 -6.89 -6.10 8.94
C GLU A 4 -6.09 -5.00 8.22
N LEU A 5 -6.55 -4.54 7.06
CA LEU A 5 -5.95 -3.40 6.36
C LEU A 5 -6.00 -2.14 7.22
N ALA A 6 -7.15 -1.85 7.83
CA ALA A 6 -7.30 -0.69 8.70
C ALA A 6 -6.34 -0.75 9.90
N GLN A 7 -6.12 -1.92 10.49
CA GLN A 7 -5.14 -2.08 11.57
C GLN A 7 -3.73 -1.81 11.07
N VAL A 8 -3.31 -2.42 9.96
CA VAL A 8 -1.96 -2.23 9.39
C VAL A 8 -1.72 -0.76 9.01
N LEU A 9 -2.72 -0.08 8.46
CA LEU A 9 -2.65 1.35 8.15
C LEU A 9 -2.50 2.21 9.41
N ASN A 10 -3.26 1.91 10.48
CA ASN A 10 -3.11 2.63 11.75
C ASN A 10 -1.71 2.43 12.35
N ASP A 11 -1.20 1.20 12.36
CA ASP A 11 0.13 0.89 12.88
C ASP A 11 1.21 1.65 12.07
N PHE A 12 1.05 1.72 10.74
CA PHE A 12 1.98 2.44 9.87
C PHE A 12 1.90 3.95 10.09
N ILE A 13 0.70 4.52 10.23
CA ILE A 13 0.53 5.95 10.55
C ILE A 13 1.18 6.27 11.90
N SER A 14 0.97 5.43 12.92
CA SER A 14 1.57 5.62 14.25
C SER A 14 3.10 5.62 14.18
N LEU A 15 3.70 4.70 13.42
CA LEU A 15 5.15 4.63 13.26
C LEU A 15 5.68 5.79 12.43
N ALA A 16 5.06 6.11 11.28
CA ALA A 16 5.48 7.24 10.46
C ALA A 16 5.39 8.57 11.25
N LYS A 17 4.45 8.72 12.19
CA LYS A 17 4.35 9.89 13.08
C LYS A 17 5.55 10.04 14.02
N THR A 18 6.25 8.96 14.40
CA THR A 18 7.49 9.07 15.19
C THR A 18 8.67 9.60 14.39
N HIS A 19 8.56 9.62 13.05
CA HIS A 19 9.57 10.11 12.13
C HIS A 19 9.09 11.35 11.35
N TYR A 20 8.24 12.21 11.95
CA TYR A 20 7.63 13.34 11.25
C TYR A 20 8.64 14.27 10.56
N ASP A 21 9.80 14.52 11.17
CA ASP A 21 10.84 15.41 10.62
C ASP A 21 11.65 14.77 9.46
N ARG A 22 11.42 13.48 9.16
CA ARG A 22 12.08 12.80 8.03
C ARG A 22 11.54 13.37 6.72
N LYS A 23 12.42 13.92 5.88
CA LYS A 23 12.05 14.48 4.58
C LYS A 23 11.22 13.49 3.75
N GLY A 24 10.05 13.94 3.28
CA GLY A 24 9.15 13.15 2.45
C GLY A 24 8.14 12.32 3.24
N ASN A 25 8.27 12.27 4.56
CA ASN A 25 7.39 11.51 5.44
C ASN A 25 6.00 12.16 5.58
N GLU A 26 5.90 13.47 5.36
CA GLU A 26 4.64 14.20 5.27
C GLU A 26 3.72 13.65 4.17
N TYR A 27 4.28 13.32 3.01
CA TYR A 27 3.53 12.73 1.90
C TYR A 27 3.14 11.28 2.17
N LEU A 28 4.03 10.52 2.85
CA LEU A 28 3.72 9.16 3.30
C LEU A 28 2.52 9.17 4.26
N LEU A 29 2.56 10.04 5.27
CA LEU A 29 1.49 10.18 6.27
C LEU A 29 0.16 10.56 5.61
N GLU A 30 0.17 11.56 4.73
CA GLU A 30 -1.02 11.98 4.00
C GLU A 30 -1.64 10.81 3.22
N GLN A 31 -0.84 10.04 2.47
CA GLN A 31 -1.36 8.91 1.70
C GLN A 31 -1.90 7.78 2.58
N LEU A 32 -1.25 7.49 3.71
CA LEU A 32 -1.71 6.46 4.64
C LEU A 32 -3.04 6.89 5.31
N GLU A 33 -3.17 8.15 5.70
CA GLU A 33 -4.40 8.70 6.27
C GLU A 33 -5.57 8.69 5.26
N ILE A 34 -5.30 9.05 4.00
CA ILE A 34 -6.29 8.94 2.90
C ILE A 34 -6.73 7.49 2.70
N ALA A 35 -5.79 6.53 2.68
CA ALA A 35 -6.10 5.12 2.52
C ALA A 35 -6.93 4.56 3.68
N LEU A 36 -6.63 5.01 4.91
CA LEU A 36 -7.37 4.62 6.11
C LEU A 36 -8.81 5.16 6.06
N ASP A 37 -8.98 6.43 5.68
CA ASP A 37 -10.30 7.04 5.53
C ASP A 37 -11.14 6.29 4.47
N LYS A 38 -10.57 6.04 3.28
CA LYS A 38 -11.23 5.25 2.23
C LYS A 38 -11.61 3.85 2.69
N THR A 39 -10.72 3.17 3.41
CA THR A 39 -10.97 1.84 3.98
C THR A 39 -12.13 1.89 4.97
N ASN A 40 -12.13 2.86 5.89
CA ASN A 40 -13.16 3.01 6.91
C ASN A 40 -14.52 3.33 6.30
N ASN A 41 -14.56 4.19 5.29
CA ASN A 41 -15.77 4.61 4.58
C ASN A 41 -16.23 3.64 3.48
N ASN A 42 -15.55 2.50 3.29
CA ASN A 42 -15.85 1.51 2.24
C ASN A 42 -15.88 2.11 0.82
N VAL A 43 -15.04 3.12 0.56
CA VAL A 43 -14.94 3.75 -0.77
C VAL A 43 -14.52 2.72 -1.83
N GLN A 44 -13.71 1.73 -1.43
CA GLN A 44 -13.24 0.66 -2.28
C GLN A 44 -13.10 -0.66 -1.50
N ASP A 45 -13.09 -1.78 -2.23
CA ASP A 45 -12.73 -3.09 -1.69
C ASP A 45 -11.31 -3.07 -1.11
N ALA A 46 -11.14 -3.67 0.07
CA ALA A 46 -9.88 -3.64 0.83
C ALA A 46 -8.67 -4.17 0.05
N VAL A 47 -8.85 -5.13 -0.87
CA VAL A 47 -7.73 -5.66 -1.66
C VAL A 47 -7.26 -4.65 -2.70
N ASN A 48 -8.20 -3.95 -3.34
CA ASN A 48 -7.86 -2.91 -4.30
C ASN A 48 -7.29 -1.69 -3.58
N GLU A 49 -7.82 -1.31 -2.41
CA GLU A 49 -7.24 -0.21 -1.62
C GLU A 49 -5.81 -0.56 -1.20
N ALA A 50 -5.56 -1.76 -0.68
CA ALA A 50 -4.21 -2.22 -0.35
C ALA A 50 -3.26 -2.17 -1.55
N ARG A 51 -3.73 -2.54 -2.76
CA ARG A 51 -2.93 -2.43 -3.99
C ARG A 51 -2.57 -0.98 -4.30
N THR A 52 -3.55 -0.08 -4.25
CA THR A 52 -3.35 1.36 -4.48
C THR A 52 -2.40 1.95 -3.44
N THR A 53 -2.58 1.63 -2.16
CA THR A 53 -1.69 2.09 -1.09
C THR A 53 -0.26 1.62 -1.32
N TYR A 54 -0.05 0.32 -1.61
CA TYR A 54 1.28 -0.22 -1.86
C TYR A 54 1.98 0.48 -3.03
N GLN A 55 1.28 0.73 -4.12
CA GLN A 55 1.83 1.45 -5.27
C GLN A 55 2.19 2.90 -4.93
N ASN A 56 1.28 3.63 -4.28
CA ASN A 56 1.49 5.03 -3.91
C ASN A 56 2.65 5.20 -2.93
N VAL A 57 2.77 4.33 -1.92
CA VAL A 57 3.87 4.37 -0.95
C VAL A 57 5.21 4.14 -1.65
N ASN A 58 5.31 3.16 -2.55
CA ASN A 58 6.55 2.94 -3.33
C ASN A 58 6.89 4.14 -4.22
N THR A 59 5.90 4.76 -4.87
CA THR A 59 6.11 5.98 -5.65
C THR A 59 6.62 7.13 -4.79
N ILE A 60 6.07 7.32 -3.59
CA ILE A 60 6.53 8.33 -2.62
C ILE A 60 7.97 8.05 -2.19
N CYS A 61 8.29 6.80 -1.87
CA CYS A 61 9.65 6.40 -1.49
C CYS A 61 10.66 6.77 -2.59
N LEU A 62 10.30 6.47 -3.84
CA LEU A 62 11.13 6.78 -5.00
C LEU A 62 11.28 8.30 -5.23
N VAL A 63 10.16 9.03 -5.28
CA VAL A 63 10.14 10.46 -5.64
C VAL A 63 10.79 11.32 -4.56
N ASN A 64 10.56 11.00 -3.29
CA ASN A 64 11.06 11.79 -2.17
C ASN A 64 12.41 11.32 -1.64
N HIS A 65 12.99 10.26 -2.22
CA HIS A 65 14.18 9.58 -1.69
C HIS A 65 13.99 9.14 -0.21
N LEU A 66 12.76 8.79 0.14
CA LEU A 66 12.35 8.39 1.47
C LEU A 66 12.72 6.91 1.65
N HIS A 67 13.53 6.64 2.67
CA HIS A 67 13.91 5.28 3.05
C HIS A 67 13.07 4.88 4.26
N LEU A 68 12.29 3.82 4.10
CA LEU A 68 11.52 3.23 5.19
C LEU A 68 12.46 2.52 6.17
N GLU A 69 12.13 2.59 7.45
CA GLU A 69 12.79 1.77 8.47
C GLU A 69 12.25 0.34 8.41
N LYS A 70 12.98 -0.60 9.02
CA LYS A 70 12.66 -2.04 8.97
C LYS A 70 11.21 -2.36 9.39
N ASP A 71 10.72 -1.68 10.42
CA ASP A 71 9.35 -1.91 10.93
C ASP A 71 8.29 -1.31 9.98
N GLU A 72 8.59 -0.21 9.29
CA GLU A 72 7.74 0.37 8.25
C GLU A 72 7.72 -0.49 6.98
N GLU A 73 8.88 -1.03 6.58
CA GLU A 73 8.98 -1.99 5.47
C GLU A 73 8.15 -3.25 5.75
N ALA A 74 8.17 -3.75 6.99
CA ALA A 74 7.36 -4.90 7.38
C ALA A 74 5.85 -4.61 7.29
N LEU A 75 5.42 -3.39 7.60
CA LEU A 75 4.03 -2.96 7.44
C LEU A 75 3.65 -2.81 5.97
N LEU A 76 4.54 -2.27 5.14
CA LEU A 76 4.32 -2.19 3.69
C LEU A 76 4.22 -3.58 3.05
N GLU A 77 5.01 -4.55 3.49
CA GLU A 77 4.91 -5.94 3.01
C GLU A 77 3.57 -6.57 3.40
N LYS A 78 3.03 -6.32 4.60
CA LYS A 78 1.67 -6.77 4.96
C LYS A 78 0.60 -6.16 4.05
N ILE A 79 0.72 -4.87 3.69
CA ILE A 79 -0.20 -4.22 2.74
C ILE A 79 -0.12 -4.92 1.38
N LYS A 80 1.09 -5.25 0.90
CA LYS A 80 1.30 -6.00 -0.33
C LYS A 80 0.65 -7.39 -0.25
N GLU A 81 0.81 -8.13 0.84
CA GLU A 81 0.17 -9.44 1.04
C GLU A 81 -1.36 -9.35 0.94
N ILE A 82 -1.97 -8.37 1.61
CA ILE A 82 -3.41 -8.10 1.52
C ILE A 82 -3.81 -7.79 0.07
N SER A 83 -3.03 -7.00 -0.66
CA SER A 83 -3.29 -6.67 -2.07
C SER A 83 -3.28 -7.89 -3.01
N MET A 84 -2.58 -8.96 -2.61
CA MET A 84 -2.45 -10.21 -3.35
C MET A 84 -3.47 -11.28 -2.91
N SER A 85 -4.24 -11.05 -1.85
CA SER A 85 -5.16 -12.05 -1.28
C SER A 85 -6.28 -12.53 -2.23
N LYS A 86 -6.79 -11.68 -3.15
CA LYS A 86 -7.65 -12.14 -4.26
C LYS A 86 -6.87 -12.81 -5.40
N GLY A 87 -5.58 -12.52 -5.49
CA GLY A 87 -4.66 -12.97 -6.53
C GLY A 87 -3.97 -14.31 -6.27
N TRP A 88 -3.99 -14.89 -5.07
CA TRP A 88 -3.47 -16.25 -4.88
C TRP A 88 -4.35 -17.31 -5.57
N LEU A 89 -5.68 -17.17 -5.51
CA LEU A 89 -6.62 -18.08 -6.19
C LEU A 89 -6.95 -17.66 -7.63
N GLY A 90 -6.87 -16.36 -7.96
CA GLY A 90 -7.08 -15.85 -9.33
C GLY A 90 -5.81 -15.67 -10.17
N GLY A 91 -4.63 -15.72 -9.56
CA GLY A 91 -3.34 -15.39 -10.17
C GLY A 91 -2.71 -16.49 -11.01
N LEU A 92 -3.20 -17.74 -10.92
CA LEU A 92 -2.90 -18.76 -11.92
C LEU A 92 -3.43 -18.37 -13.31
N ASN A 93 -4.51 -17.58 -13.39
CA ASN A 93 -5.06 -17.11 -14.66
C ASN A 93 -4.50 -15.73 -15.08
N SER A 94 -4.07 -14.89 -14.13
CA SER A 94 -3.59 -13.54 -14.43
C SER A 94 -2.08 -13.42 -14.64
N TRP A 95 -1.27 -14.40 -14.21
CA TRP A 95 0.16 -14.46 -14.56
C TRP A 95 0.40 -14.75 -16.05
N ASN A 96 -0.63 -15.13 -16.79
CA ASN A 96 -0.57 -15.34 -18.25
C ASN A 96 -0.99 -14.11 -19.07
N THR A 97 -1.44 -13.02 -18.44
CA THR A 97 -1.48 -11.70 -19.12
C THR A 97 -0.08 -11.09 -19.05
N THR A 98 0.86 -11.82 -19.67
CA THR A 98 2.07 -11.28 -20.27
C THR A 98 1.69 -10.00 -21.01
N ASN A 99 2.52 -8.96 -20.86
CA ASN A 99 2.50 -7.77 -21.72
C ASN A 99 2.50 -8.17 -23.21
N THR A 100 1.34 -8.44 -23.79
CA THR A 100 1.14 -8.39 -25.22
C THR A 100 0.93 -6.92 -25.56
N TRP A 101 2.05 -6.26 -25.84
CA TRP A 101 2.04 -5.08 -26.69
C TRP A 101 1.19 -5.41 -27.93
N PRO A 102 0.14 -4.65 -28.27
CA PRO A 102 -0.50 -4.80 -29.56
C PRO A 102 0.51 -4.31 -30.61
N GLY A 103 1.33 -5.24 -31.11
CA GLY A 103 2.14 -5.03 -32.28
C GLY A 103 1.24 -5.05 -33.52
N ARG A 104 0.77 -3.88 -33.94
CA ARG A 104 0.76 -3.36 -35.33
C ARG A 104 -0.02 -2.06 -35.40
#